data_AF-A0A957LFW2-F1
#
_entry.id   AF-A0A957LFW2-F1
#
_cell.length_a   1.000
_cell.length_b   1.000
_cell.length_c   1.000
_cell.angle_alpha   90.00
_cell.angle_beta   90.00
_cell.angle_gamma   90.00
#
_symmetry.space_group_name_H-M   'P 1'
#
loop_
_entity.id
_entity.type
_entity.pdbx_description
1 polymer ?
#
loop_
_entity_poly.entity_id
_entity_poly.type
_entity_poly.pdbx_seq_one_letter_code
_entity_poly.pdbx_strand_id
1 'polypeptide(L)'
;VDAIQTAYVEWLAGQIGTVMLPTSQHGKRLHLGAQLEDIFTPPTFMTAQGTCSCTKLFENRPLIAFTGTLGSGKSMMLRYCAWIACQAVITQTFASTQNILGLPTTNQTAVPLPLLFPISEFAHRPPEKQALGLWAFMTDYLAKQSNIEHLAELLEGLFQHSRPLLFLLDGLDEIAEPQKLEEVRQELHSLLIGRANVYAAVTYRSSALPYINLRSDFYPYTIQGLSNAERQPFLQQTIKALSKNNTSTNVTEKATVFWEKLQRVLHQRIRNRGKHAPILEDNPLFLHTFLSLYLNTDNLRRFDRFDALTYLLILASYHWHDPTKLKIQGFIGSGVDTYIGILQKIAFESYFQEEEITEPWLLKILQQDGEGGRYAPYIERFLHV
;
A
#
# COMPACT_ATOMS: atom_id res chain seq x y z
N VAL A 1 22.57 2.04 -21.55
CA VAL A 1 21.12 2.32 -21.39
C VAL A 1 20.40 1.05 -21.01
N ASP A 2 20.40 0.04 -21.88
CA ASP A 2 19.62 -1.20 -21.67
C ASP A 2 19.99 -1.96 -20.39
N ALA A 3 21.27 -2.10 -20.05
CA ALA A 3 21.69 -2.79 -18.83
C ALA A 3 21.20 -2.13 -17.52
N ILE A 4 21.28 -0.79 -17.44
CA ILE A 4 20.83 -0.02 -16.26
C ILE A 4 19.30 -0.07 -16.16
N GLN A 5 18.61 0.06 -17.30
CA GLN A 5 17.16 -0.05 -17.36
C GLN A 5 16.68 -1.42 -16.90
N THR A 6 17.31 -2.51 -17.38
CA THR A 6 17.00 -3.88 -16.95
C THR A 6 17.26 -4.06 -15.46
N ALA A 7 18.41 -3.62 -14.95
CA ALA A 7 18.73 -3.70 -13.53
C ALA A 7 17.69 -2.96 -12.66
N TYR A 8 17.26 -1.77 -13.08
CA TYR A 8 16.21 -1.02 -12.38
C TYR A 8 14.87 -1.77 -12.37
N VAL A 9 14.48 -2.30 -13.53
CA VAL A 9 13.21 -3.03 -13.65
C VAL A 9 13.22 -4.32 -12.82
N GLU A 10 14.32 -5.06 -12.81
CA GLU A 10 14.50 -6.26 -11.98
C GLU A 10 14.50 -5.92 -10.49
N TRP A 11 15.19 -4.84 -10.10
CA TRP A 11 15.15 -4.34 -8.72
C TRP A 11 13.71 -4.00 -8.30
N LEU A 12 13.00 -3.20 -9.10
CA LEU A 12 11.64 -2.78 -8.80
C LEU A 12 10.70 -3.99 -8.73
N ALA A 13 10.81 -4.93 -9.68
CA ALA A 13 10.05 -6.19 -9.67
C ALA A 13 10.34 -7.00 -8.40
N GLY A 14 11.59 -7.07 -7.95
CA GLY A 14 11.97 -7.72 -6.70
C GLY A 14 11.32 -7.07 -5.46
N GLN A 15 11.17 -5.75 -5.44
CA GLN A 15 10.54 -5.02 -4.33
C GLN A 15 9.01 -5.21 -4.28
N ILE A 16 8.34 -5.27 -5.43
CA ILE A 16 6.87 -5.26 -5.50
C ILE A 16 6.26 -6.64 -5.77
N GLY A 17 7.06 -7.58 -6.27
CA GLY A 17 6.62 -8.89 -6.74
C GLY A 17 6.18 -9.83 -5.63
N THR A 18 6.64 -9.61 -4.40
CA THR A 18 6.23 -10.42 -3.24
C THR A 18 5.44 -9.58 -2.26
N VAL A 19 4.27 -10.08 -1.89
CA VAL A 19 3.44 -9.50 -0.84
C VAL A 19 3.63 -10.34 0.41
N MET A 20 4.20 -9.72 1.43
CA MET A 20 4.46 -10.37 2.70
C MET A 20 3.27 -10.16 3.62
N LEU A 21 2.57 -11.25 3.94
CA LEU A 21 1.51 -11.21 4.94
C LEU A 21 2.08 -11.48 6.33
N PRO A 22 1.75 -10.64 7.33
CA PRO A 22 2.23 -10.85 8.69
C PRO A 22 1.67 -12.16 9.24
N THR A 23 2.55 -13.05 9.69
CA THR A 23 2.16 -14.28 10.36
C THR A 23 2.88 -14.46 11.69
N SER A 24 2.25 -15.20 12.61
CA SER A 24 2.85 -15.53 13.90
C SER A 24 2.72 -17.02 14.13
N GLN A 25 3.84 -17.72 14.17
CA GLN A 25 3.89 -19.13 14.54
C GLN A 25 4.72 -19.26 15.82
N HIS A 26 4.12 -19.78 16.89
CA HIS A 26 4.80 -20.00 18.19
C HIS A 26 5.51 -18.75 18.76
N GLY A 27 4.91 -17.56 18.60
CA GLY A 27 5.49 -16.31 19.11
C GLY A 27 6.65 -15.75 18.29
N LYS A 28 7.10 -16.44 17.23
CA LYS A 28 8.02 -15.90 16.23
C LYS A 28 7.23 -15.35 15.04
N ARG A 29 7.57 -14.14 14.60
CA ARG A 29 7.01 -13.58 13.36
C ARG A 29 7.58 -14.38 12.19
N LEU A 30 6.67 -14.94 11.40
CA LEU A 30 6.99 -15.38 10.06
C LEU A 30 6.31 -14.39 9.10
N HIS A 31 6.83 -14.32 7.88
CA HIS A 31 6.14 -13.66 6.80
C HIS A 31 5.78 -14.74 5.80
N LEU A 32 4.49 -14.90 5.52
CA LEU A 32 4.08 -15.69 4.37
C LEU A 32 4.18 -14.78 3.15
N GLY A 33 5.25 -14.95 2.38
CA GLY A 33 5.39 -14.32 1.08
C GLY A 33 4.52 -15.04 0.06
N ALA A 34 3.71 -14.27 -0.66
CA ALA A 34 3.02 -14.73 -1.85
C ALA A 34 3.41 -13.83 -3.03
N GLN A 35 3.50 -14.39 -4.23
CA GLN A 35 3.72 -13.54 -5.40
C GLN A 35 2.49 -12.66 -5.61
N LEU A 36 2.72 -11.40 -5.99
CA LEU A 36 1.69 -10.40 -6.20
C LEU A 36 0.62 -10.91 -7.18
N GLU A 37 1.04 -11.50 -8.30
CA GLU A 37 0.14 -12.08 -9.30
C GLU A 37 -0.74 -13.22 -8.78
N ASP A 38 -0.25 -13.98 -7.80
CA ASP A 38 -1.00 -15.09 -7.23
C ASP A 38 -2.11 -14.61 -6.31
N ILE A 39 -1.98 -13.44 -5.69
CA ILE A 39 -2.95 -12.93 -4.70
C ILE A 39 -3.73 -11.71 -5.17
N PHE A 40 -3.28 -11.06 -6.23
CA PHE A 40 -3.96 -9.90 -6.78
C PHE A 40 -5.26 -10.35 -7.45
N THR A 41 -6.37 -9.84 -6.93
CA THR A 41 -7.67 -9.94 -7.58
C THR A 41 -7.98 -8.59 -8.21
N PRO A 42 -8.14 -8.51 -9.55
CA PRO A 42 -8.44 -7.25 -10.21
C PRO A 42 -9.70 -6.60 -9.64
N PRO A 43 -9.64 -5.34 -9.17
CA PRO A 43 -10.80 -4.69 -8.59
C PRO A 43 -11.80 -4.29 -9.66
N THR A 44 -13.05 -4.16 -9.22
CA THR A 44 -14.08 -3.44 -9.96
C THR A 44 -13.97 -1.95 -9.65
N PHE A 45 -14.06 -1.11 -10.69
CA PHE A 45 -14.01 0.34 -10.54
C PHE A 45 -15.38 0.97 -10.79
N MET A 46 -15.65 2.06 -10.08
CA MET A 46 -16.75 2.99 -10.38
C MET A 46 -16.17 4.26 -11.01
N THR A 47 -16.77 4.67 -12.12
CA THR A 47 -16.43 5.89 -12.88
C THR A 47 -17.70 6.74 -13.08
N ALA A 48 -17.56 7.93 -13.67
CA ALA A 48 -18.72 8.75 -14.03
C ALA A 48 -19.66 8.06 -15.04
N GLN A 49 -19.14 7.11 -15.81
CA GLN A 49 -19.83 6.34 -16.84
C GLN A 49 -20.40 5.02 -16.28
N GLY A 50 -20.22 4.76 -14.98
CA GLY A 50 -20.66 3.56 -14.29
C GLY A 50 -19.51 2.61 -13.96
N THR A 51 -19.89 1.36 -13.69
CA THR A 51 -18.98 0.30 -13.25
C THR A 51 -18.16 -0.25 -14.42
N CYS A 52 -16.85 -0.41 -14.25
CA CYS A 52 -15.99 -1.04 -15.25
C CYS A 52 -14.96 -1.99 -14.61
N SER A 53 -14.49 -2.96 -15.40
CA SER A 53 -13.44 -3.90 -15.01
C SER A 53 -12.05 -3.27 -15.12
N CYS A 54 -11.06 -3.95 -14.54
CA CYS A 54 -9.64 -3.61 -14.66
C CYS A 54 -9.06 -3.99 -16.03
N THR A 55 -9.46 -3.25 -17.06
CA THR A 55 -8.97 -3.43 -18.43
C THR A 55 -8.69 -2.07 -19.05
N LYS A 56 -7.59 -2.00 -19.80
CA LYS A 56 -7.14 -0.83 -20.56
C LYS A 56 -7.17 0.50 -19.80
N LEU A 57 -6.61 0.52 -18.60
CA LEU A 57 -6.72 1.64 -17.65
C LEU A 57 -6.26 3.00 -18.21
N PHE A 58 -5.21 3.01 -19.02
CA PHE A 58 -4.62 4.22 -19.61
C PHE A 58 -5.04 4.45 -21.08
N GLU A 59 -5.89 3.60 -21.66
CA GLU A 59 -6.34 3.78 -23.05
C GLU A 59 -7.13 5.09 -23.18
N ASN A 60 -6.60 6.03 -23.97
CA ASN A 60 -7.11 7.40 -24.12
C ASN A 60 -7.13 8.24 -22.82
N ARG A 61 -6.45 7.77 -21.76
CA ARG A 61 -6.45 8.38 -20.42
C ARG A 61 -5.04 8.33 -19.84
N PRO A 62 -4.13 9.22 -20.28
CA PRO A 62 -2.75 9.19 -19.80
C PRO A 62 -2.62 9.46 -18.31
N LEU A 63 -3.55 10.25 -17.73
CA LEU A 63 -3.53 10.64 -16.32
C LEU A 63 -4.78 10.09 -15.62
N ILE A 64 -4.57 9.24 -14.61
CA ILE A 64 -5.65 8.57 -13.87
C ILE A 64 -5.48 8.73 -12.36
N ALA A 65 -6.59 8.71 -11.64
CA ALA A 65 -6.62 8.78 -10.19
C ALA A 65 -7.34 7.57 -9.61
N PHE A 66 -6.65 6.74 -8.83
CA PHE A 66 -7.28 5.67 -8.06
C PHE A 66 -7.76 6.19 -6.71
N THR A 67 -9.07 6.17 -6.52
CA THR A 67 -9.71 6.57 -5.27
C THR A 67 -10.35 5.38 -4.58
N GLY A 68 -10.64 5.50 -3.29
CA GLY A 68 -11.31 4.45 -2.53
C GLY A 68 -11.11 4.60 -1.03
N THR A 69 -11.84 3.80 -0.26
CA THR A 69 -11.71 3.76 1.20
C THR A 69 -10.35 3.21 1.65
N LEU A 70 -10.03 3.33 2.94
CA LEU A 70 -8.84 2.71 3.51
C LEU A 70 -8.86 1.19 3.29
N GLY A 71 -7.76 0.61 2.85
CA GLY A 71 -7.65 -0.84 2.62
C GLY A 71 -8.35 -1.34 1.34
N SER A 72 -8.90 -0.45 0.50
CA SER A 72 -9.56 -0.84 -0.76
C SER A 72 -8.62 -1.45 -1.80
N GLY A 73 -7.29 -1.31 -1.64
CA GLY A 73 -6.30 -1.86 -2.57
C GLY A 73 -5.68 -0.85 -3.55
N LYS A 74 -5.78 0.46 -3.28
CA LYS A 74 -5.16 1.52 -4.11
C LYS A 74 -3.66 1.31 -4.36
N SER A 75 -2.86 1.20 -3.30
CA SER A 75 -1.42 0.95 -3.39
C SER A 75 -1.12 -0.40 -4.07
N MET A 76 -1.96 -1.41 -3.84
CA MET A 76 -1.85 -2.71 -4.50
C MET A 76 -2.09 -2.61 -6.01
N MET A 77 -3.02 -1.77 -6.45
CA MET A 77 -3.26 -1.48 -7.86
C MET A 77 -2.05 -0.80 -8.51
N LEU A 78 -1.43 0.20 -7.86
CA LEU A 78 -0.20 0.82 -8.37
C LEU A 78 0.94 -0.20 -8.48
N ARG A 79 1.15 -1.03 -7.46
CA ARG A 79 2.16 -2.10 -7.48
C ARG A 79 1.89 -3.09 -8.61
N TYR A 80 0.63 -3.43 -8.86
CA TYR A 80 0.27 -4.34 -9.94
C TYR A 80 0.53 -3.71 -11.33
N CYS A 81 0.25 -2.41 -11.50
CA CYS A 81 0.63 -1.68 -12.71
C CYS A 81 2.15 -1.70 -12.93
N ALA A 82 2.93 -1.40 -11.89
CA ALA A 82 4.39 -1.47 -11.95
C ALA A 82 4.86 -2.88 -12.30
N TRP A 83 4.30 -3.91 -11.66
CA TRP A 83 4.64 -5.31 -11.90
C TRP A 83 4.40 -5.72 -13.35
N ILE A 84 3.23 -5.41 -13.92
CA ILE A 84 2.92 -5.70 -15.33
C ILE A 84 3.93 -5.02 -16.26
N ALA A 85 4.22 -3.75 -16.03
CA ALA A 85 5.18 -3.00 -16.85
C ALA A 85 6.60 -3.59 -16.73
N CYS A 86 7.04 -3.92 -15.52
CA CYS A 86 8.32 -4.58 -15.28
C CYS A 86 8.41 -5.94 -15.99
N GLN A 87 7.40 -6.79 -15.82
CA GLN A 87 7.37 -8.12 -16.42
C GLN A 87 7.38 -8.05 -17.94
N ALA A 88 6.72 -7.07 -18.53
CA ALA A 88 6.75 -6.87 -19.97
C ALA A 88 8.16 -6.53 -20.50
N VAL A 89 8.94 -5.76 -19.74
CA VAL A 89 10.34 -5.47 -20.08
C VAL A 89 11.25 -6.69 -19.85
N ILE A 90 11.09 -7.41 -18.73
CA ILE A 90 11.92 -8.58 -18.39
C ILE A 90 11.66 -9.74 -19.36
N THR A 91 10.39 -10.07 -19.60
CA THR A 91 9.98 -11.27 -20.35
C THR A 91 9.72 -11.00 -21.84
N GLN A 92 9.79 -9.72 -22.26
CA GLN A 92 9.43 -9.29 -23.62
C GLN A 92 8.01 -9.70 -24.05
N THR A 93 7.11 -9.88 -23.08
CA THR A 93 5.71 -10.26 -23.31
C THR A 93 4.78 -9.10 -22.97
N PHE A 94 4.11 -8.55 -23.97
CA PHE A 94 3.35 -7.29 -23.83
C PHE A 94 1.84 -7.46 -23.64
N ALA A 95 1.32 -8.69 -23.66
CA ALA A 95 -0.12 -8.96 -23.65
C ALA A 95 -0.82 -8.34 -22.43
N SER A 96 -0.27 -8.49 -21.22
CA SER A 96 -0.85 -7.90 -20.01
C SER A 96 -0.79 -6.37 -20.02
N THR A 97 0.31 -5.79 -20.52
CA THR A 97 0.45 -4.33 -20.68
C THR A 97 -0.59 -3.76 -21.63
N GLN A 98 -0.89 -4.44 -22.73
CA GLN A 98 -1.94 -4.02 -23.66
C GLN A 98 -3.34 -4.24 -23.09
N ASN A 99 -3.62 -5.44 -22.57
CA ASN A 99 -4.97 -5.82 -22.16
C ASN A 99 -5.42 -5.14 -20.86
N ILE A 100 -4.52 -4.97 -19.90
CA ILE A 100 -4.82 -4.43 -18.57
C ILE A 100 -4.49 -2.94 -18.51
N LEU A 101 -3.30 -2.52 -18.95
CA LEU A 101 -2.90 -1.12 -18.85
C LEU A 101 -3.35 -0.31 -20.06
N GLY A 102 -3.54 -0.91 -21.24
CA GLY A 102 -3.89 -0.17 -22.45
C GLY A 102 -2.76 0.72 -22.96
N LEU A 103 -1.52 0.45 -22.53
CA LEU A 103 -0.35 1.22 -22.94
C LEU A 103 0.10 0.79 -24.34
N PRO A 104 0.59 1.72 -25.17
CA PRO A 104 1.05 1.39 -26.51
C PRO A 104 2.31 0.51 -26.44
N THR A 105 2.21 -0.72 -26.95
CA THR A 105 3.34 -1.63 -27.10
C THR A 105 3.41 -2.13 -28.53
N THR A 106 3.72 -1.23 -29.45
CA THR A 106 4.11 -1.63 -30.81
C THR A 106 5.60 -1.95 -30.83
N ASN A 107 6.08 -2.72 -31.81
CA ASN A 107 7.51 -3.04 -32.00
C ASN A 107 8.43 -1.79 -32.11
N GLN A 108 7.86 -0.58 -32.19
CA GLN A 108 8.55 0.71 -32.27
C GLN A 108 8.47 1.53 -30.96
N THR A 109 7.56 1.21 -30.04
CA THR A 109 7.35 1.93 -28.78
C THR A 109 7.65 1.03 -27.59
N ALA A 110 8.80 1.26 -26.95
CA ALA A 110 9.16 0.59 -25.70
C ALA A 110 8.08 0.79 -24.63
N VAL A 111 7.82 -0.25 -23.83
CA VAL A 111 6.93 -0.17 -22.67
C VAL A 111 7.35 1.01 -21.79
N PRO A 112 6.42 1.87 -21.34
CA PRO A 112 6.76 2.96 -20.43
C PRO A 112 7.46 2.47 -19.18
N LEU A 113 8.60 3.08 -18.83
CA LEU A 113 9.36 2.68 -17.65
C LEU A 113 8.54 3.02 -16.39
N PRO A 114 8.20 2.04 -15.53
CA PRO A 114 7.40 2.29 -14.33
C PRO A 114 8.25 2.96 -13.25
N LEU A 115 7.76 4.08 -12.71
CA LEU A 115 8.36 4.83 -11.61
C LEU A 115 7.38 4.83 -10.43
N LEU A 116 7.56 3.89 -9.51
CA LEU A 116 6.75 3.80 -8.28
C LEU A 116 7.35 4.69 -7.19
N PHE A 117 6.58 5.66 -6.71
CA PHE A 117 7.05 6.66 -5.76
C PHE A 117 5.97 7.05 -4.74
N PRO A 118 6.23 6.95 -3.43
CA PRO A 118 5.36 7.51 -2.40
C PRO A 118 5.44 9.04 -2.40
N ILE A 119 4.36 9.72 -2.79
CA ILE A 119 4.37 11.18 -2.99
C ILE A 119 4.60 11.95 -1.69
N SER A 120 4.26 11.34 -0.55
CA SER A 120 4.51 11.88 0.78
C SER A 120 6.00 12.12 1.04
N GLU A 121 6.92 11.34 0.46
CA GLU A 121 8.37 11.57 0.61
C GLU A 121 8.81 12.93 0.06
N PHE A 122 8.17 13.42 -1.00
CA PHE A 122 8.48 14.75 -1.55
C PHE A 122 8.01 15.87 -0.61
N ALA A 123 6.87 15.69 0.06
CA ALA A 123 6.37 16.66 1.04
C ALA A 123 7.21 16.69 2.32
N HIS A 124 7.83 15.56 2.69
CA HIS A 124 8.69 15.42 3.86
C HIS A 124 10.19 15.52 3.54
N ARG A 125 10.53 16.02 2.34
CA ARG A 125 11.92 16.14 1.92
C ARG A 125 12.72 17.02 2.89
N PRO A 126 13.98 16.65 3.17
CA PRO A 126 14.78 17.36 4.14
C PRO A 126 15.17 18.76 3.63
N PRO A 127 15.51 19.71 4.52
CA PRO A 127 15.75 21.12 4.17
C PRO A 127 16.74 21.33 3.03
N GLU A 128 17.81 20.54 2.97
CA GLU A 128 18.83 20.61 1.92
C GLU A 128 18.31 20.22 0.53
N LYS A 129 17.16 19.55 0.46
CA LYS A 129 16.48 19.16 -0.78
C LYS A 129 15.24 19.99 -1.09
N GLN A 130 14.91 21.01 -0.29
CA GLN A 130 13.71 21.81 -0.51
C GLN A 130 13.70 22.53 -1.85
N ALA A 131 14.89 22.91 -2.36
CA ALA A 131 15.04 23.56 -3.66
C ALA A 131 14.88 22.62 -4.87
N LEU A 132 14.84 21.30 -4.66
CA LEU A 132 14.63 20.34 -5.73
C LEU A 132 13.14 20.30 -6.09
N GLY A 133 12.84 20.43 -7.38
CA GLY A 133 11.51 20.10 -7.92
C GLY A 133 11.23 18.59 -7.84
N LEU A 134 9.97 18.21 -8.04
CA LEU A 134 9.51 16.82 -7.84
C LEU A 134 10.30 15.81 -8.67
N TRP A 135 10.53 16.10 -9.94
CA TRP A 135 11.29 15.20 -10.82
C TRP A 135 12.71 14.93 -10.30
N ALA A 136 13.47 16.00 -10.01
CA ALA A 136 14.84 15.87 -9.52
C ALA A 136 14.90 15.13 -8.18
N PHE A 137 13.94 15.38 -7.29
CA PHE A 137 13.83 14.66 -6.02
C PHE A 137 13.52 13.18 -6.23
N MET A 138 12.56 12.84 -7.10
CA MET A 138 12.20 11.47 -7.42
C MET A 138 13.37 10.69 -8.03
N THR A 139 14.11 11.31 -8.96
CA THR A 139 15.31 10.73 -9.57
C THR A 139 16.37 10.41 -8.51
N ASP A 140 16.71 11.38 -7.64
CA ASP A 140 17.68 11.17 -6.55
C ASP A 140 17.20 10.11 -5.56
N TYR A 141 15.91 10.12 -5.21
CA TYR A 141 15.31 9.14 -4.32
C TYR A 141 15.42 7.72 -4.89
N LEU A 142 14.99 7.50 -6.13
CA LEU A 142 15.02 6.19 -6.76
C LEU A 142 16.46 5.67 -6.93
N ALA A 143 17.39 6.53 -7.35
CA ALA A 143 18.81 6.18 -7.46
C ALA A 143 19.40 5.72 -6.13
N LYS A 144 19.09 6.42 -5.03
CA LYS A 144 19.54 6.06 -3.68
C LYS A 144 18.90 4.76 -3.18
N GLN A 145 17.60 4.59 -3.39
CA GLN A 145 16.88 3.39 -2.94
C GLN A 145 17.32 2.12 -3.67
N SER A 146 17.61 2.23 -4.97
CA SER A 146 18.03 1.08 -5.76
C SER A 146 19.53 0.79 -5.64
N ASN A 147 20.34 1.79 -5.27
CA ASN A 147 21.80 1.72 -5.28
C ASN A 147 22.35 1.25 -6.65
N ILE A 148 21.70 1.71 -7.74
CA ILE A 148 22.10 1.38 -9.12
C ILE A 148 22.91 2.56 -9.65
N GLU A 149 24.15 2.28 -10.02
CA GLU A 149 25.04 3.27 -10.60
C GLU A 149 24.46 3.83 -11.91
N HIS A 150 24.59 5.15 -12.08
CA HIS A 150 24.10 5.89 -13.25
C HIS A 150 22.58 5.85 -13.49
N LEU A 151 21.77 5.41 -12.52
CA LEU A 151 20.31 5.42 -12.67
C LEU A 151 19.76 6.84 -12.82
N ALA A 152 20.30 7.81 -12.09
CA ALA A 152 19.82 9.17 -12.16
C ALA A 152 20.02 9.77 -13.56
N GLU A 153 21.21 9.59 -14.13
CA GLU A 153 21.57 10.04 -15.48
C GLU A 153 20.72 9.34 -16.55
N LEU A 154 20.43 8.05 -16.37
CA LEU A 154 19.50 7.32 -17.24
C LEU A 154 18.12 7.98 -17.20
N LEU A 155 17.54 8.17 -16.01
CA LEU A 155 16.20 8.72 -15.85
C LEU A 155 16.10 10.13 -16.44
N GLU A 156 17.08 11.00 -16.17
CA GLU A 156 17.16 12.34 -16.78
C GLU A 156 17.20 12.27 -18.29
N GLY A 157 18.01 11.37 -18.86
CA GLY A 157 18.07 11.15 -20.30
C GLY A 157 16.75 10.67 -20.89
N LEU A 158 16.07 9.72 -20.23
CA LEU A 158 14.75 9.24 -20.66
C LEU A 158 13.71 10.37 -20.66
N PHE A 159 13.73 11.20 -19.62
CA PHE A 159 12.81 12.32 -19.47
C PHE A 159 13.06 13.42 -20.50
N GLN A 160 14.32 13.84 -20.70
CA GLN A 160 14.70 14.86 -21.68
C GLN A 160 14.44 14.43 -23.12
N HIS A 161 14.65 13.15 -23.44
CA HIS A 161 14.39 12.60 -24.77
C HIS A 161 12.94 12.14 -24.99
N SER A 162 12.01 12.53 -24.11
CA SER A 162 10.58 12.22 -24.21
C SER A 162 10.31 10.72 -24.38
N ARG A 163 11.12 9.86 -23.75
CA ARG A 163 10.88 8.42 -23.74
C ARG A 163 9.65 8.13 -22.87
N PRO A 164 8.89 7.07 -23.17
CA PRO A 164 7.68 6.77 -22.40
C PRO A 164 7.99 6.46 -20.94
N LEU A 165 7.32 7.16 -20.01
CA LEU A 165 7.44 6.98 -18.56
C LEU A 165 6.05 6.76 -17.96
N LEU A 166 5.96 5.88 -16.96
CA LEU A 166 4.76 5.59 -16.21
C LEU A 166 4.97 5.97 -14.73
N PHE A 167 4.45 7.12 -14.32
CA PHE A 167 4.50 7.60 -12.95
C PHE A 167 3.41 6.92 -12.11
N LEU A 168 3.79 6.27 -11.03
CA LEU A 168 2.88 5.57 -10.12
C LEU A 168 3.07 6.17 -8.73
N LEU A 169 2.19 7.07 -8.36
CA LEU A 169 2.38 8.01 -7.26
C LEU A 169 1.40 7.68 -6.13
N ASP A 170 1.92 7.13 -5.04
CA ASP A 170 1.10 6.61 -3.94
C ASP A 170 0.92 7.65 -2.83
N GLY A 171 -0.30 7.76 -2.28
CA GLY A 171 -0.54 8.40 -0.99
C GLY A 171 -0.69 9.92 -1.02
N LEU A 172 -1.37 10.51 -2.01
CA LEU A 172 -1.54 11.98 -2.04
C LEU A 172 -2.36 12.50 -0.84
N ASP A 173 -3.21 11.68 -0.24
CA ASP A 173 -3.92 12.01 1.00
C ASP A 173 -3.08 11.92 2.28
N GLU A 174 -1.82 11.48 2.19
CA GLU A 174 -0.91 11.43 3.35
C GLU A 174 -0.25 12.79 3.63
N ILE A 175 -0.43 13.77 2.74
CA ILE A 175 0.09 15.13 2.92
C ILE A 175 -0.97 15.96 3.67
N ALA A 176 -0.81 16.07 4.99
CA ALA A 176 -1.74 16.79 5.86
C ALA A 176 -1.68 18.31 5.64
N GLU A 177 -0.47 18.87 5.49
CA GLU A 177 -0.25 20.31 5.38
C GLU A 177 -0.77 20.87 4.04
N PRO A 178 -1.76 21.79 4.04
CA PRO A 178 -2.36 22.31 2.80
C PRO A 178 -1.36 23.01 1.87
N GLN A 179 -0.37 23.72 2.44
CA GLN A 179 0.66 24.41 1.67
C GLN A 179 1.57 23.42 0.93
N LYS A 180 1.99 22.34 1.60
CA LYS A 180 2.78 21.28 0.97
C LYS A 180 1.96 20.53 -0.07
N LEU A 181 0.69 20.25 0.22
CA LEU A 181 -0.21 19.61 -0.75
C LEU A 181 -0.35 20.46 -2.02
N GLU A 182 -0.50 21.78 -1.89
CA GLU A 182 -0.55 22.68 -3.05
C GLU A 182 0.78 22.73 -3.82
N GLU A 183 1.92 22.77 -3.13
CA GLU A 183 3.25 22.64 -3.76
C GLU A 183 3.36 21.35 -4.58
N VAL A 184 3.02 20.20 -3.97
CA VAL A 184 3.06 18.89 -4.63
C VAL A 184 2.15 18.88 -5.86
N ARG A 185 0.95 19.47 -5.78
CA ARG A 185 0.02 19.58 -6.91
C ARG A 185 0.60 20.40 -8.06
N GLN A 186 1.23 21.54 -7.76
CA GLN A 186 1.85 22.39 -8.77
C GLN A 186 3.01 21.68 -9.48
N GLU A 187 3.85 21.00 -8.70
CA GLU A 187 4.94 20.19 -9.23
C GLU A 187 4.44 19.02 -10.08
N LEU A 188 3.40 18.30 -9.63
CA LEU A 188 2.76 17.24 -10.42
C LEU A 188 2.19 17.75 -11.74
N HIS A 189 1.52 18.90 -11.69
CA HIS A 189 0.98 19.54 -12.89
C HIS A 189 2.11 19.90 -13.87
N SER A 190 3.17 20.54 -13.39
CA SER A 190 4.36 20.91 -14.18
C SER A 190 5.07 19.69 -14.77
N LEU A 191 5.12 18.60 -14.00
CA LEU A 191 5.76 17.35 -14.40
C LEU A 191 4.99 16.61 -15.50
N LEU A 192 3.66 16.60 -15.45
CA LEU A 192 2.85 15.67 -16.24
C LEU A 192 2.17 16.31 -17.45
N ILE A 193 1.76 17.57 -17.37
CA ILE A 193 0.84 18.16 -18.36
C ILE A 193 1.55 18.59 -19.64
N GLY A 194 0.86 18.37 -20.77
CA GLY A 194 1.34 18.72 -22.11
C GLY A 194 2.33 17.70 -22.71
N ARG A 195 2.56 16.56 -22.06
CA ARG A 195 3.55 15.57 -22.48
C ARG A 195 2.89 14.34 -23.09
N ALA A 196 3.19 14.07 -24.37
CA ALA A 196 2.55 12.99 -25.13
C ALA A 196 2.95 11.57 -24.68
N ASN A 197 4.11 11.40 -24.03
CA ASN A 197 4.67 10.10 -23.65
C ASN A 197 4.71 9.88 -22.14
N VAL A 198 3.88 10.61 -21.40
CA VAL A 198 3.82 10.50 -19.94
C VAL A 198 2.48 9.91 -19.54
N TYR A 199 2.54 8.83 -18.77
CA TYR A 199 1.40 8.20 -18.13
C TYR A 199 1.54 8.37 -16.63
N ALA A 200 0.45 8.64 -15.92
CA ALA A 200 0.48 8.79 -14.48
C ALA A 200 -0.76 8.19 -13.81
N ALA A 201 -0.54 7.44 -12.74
CA ALA A 201 -1.58 7.09 -11.79
C ALA A 201 -1.22 7.66 -10.42
N VAL A 202 -2.17 8.38 -9.81
CA VAL A 202 -2.08 8.85 -8.43
C VAL A 202 -3.08 8.11 -7.56
N THR A 203 -2.80 7.91 -6.27
CA THR A 203 -3.77 7.37 -5.33
C THR A 203 -4.16 8.39 -4.26
N TYR A 204 -5.42 8.34 -3.84
CA TYR A 204 -5.85 9.00 -2.62
C TYR A 204 -7.13 8.42 -2.02
N ARG A 205 -7.38 8.67 -0.73
CA ARG A 205 -8.66 8.30 -0.09
C ARG A 205 -9.83 9.11 -0.62
N SER A 206 -10.99 8.47 -0.80
CA SER A 206 -12.23 9.17 -1.22
C SER A 206 -12.64 10.29 -0.25
N SER A 207 -12.31 10.17 1.04
CA SER A 207 -12.56 11.22 2.04
C SER A 207 -11.71 12.48 1.84
N ALA A 208 -10.59 12.37 1.13
CA ALA A 208 -9.70 13.50 0.83
C ALA A 208 -10.10 14.24 -0.46
N LEU A 209 -11.12 13.76 -1.19
CA LEU A 209 -11.59 14.35 -2.44
C LEU A 209 -11.89 15.87 -2.36
N PRO A 210 -12.51 16.40 -1.28
CA PRO A 210 -12.77 17.83 -1.17
C PRO A 210 -11.50 18.70 -1.17
N TYR A 211 -10.35 18.14 -0.80
CA TYR A 211 -9.10 18.88 -0.58
C TYR A 211 -8.04 18.61 -1.66
N ILE A 212 -8.07 17.41 -2.25
CA ILE A 212 -7.05 16.98 -3.22
C ILE A 212 -7.20 17.62 -4.59
N ASN A 213 -8.39 18.14 -4.95
CA ASN A 213 -8.73 18.89 -6.19
C ASN A 213 -7.70 18.77 -7.34
N LEU A 214 -7.41 17.55 -7.79
CA LEU A 214 -6.60 17.38 -8.98
C LEU A 214 -7.40 18.00 -10.12
N ARG A 215 -6.78 18.85 -10.95
CA ARG A 215 -7.47 19.49 -12.09
C ARG A 215 -8.17 18.41 -12.94
N SER A 216 -9.12 18.82 -13.78
CA SER A 216 -9.95 17.95 -14.63
C SER A 216 -9.19 17.00 -15.58
N ASP A 217 -7.86 17.05 -15.57
CA ASP A 217 -6.95 16.25 -16.39
C ASP A 217 -6.84 14.81 -15.90
N PHE A 218 -7.10 14.53 -14.62
CA PHE A 218 -7.07 13.18 -14.07
C PHE A 218 -8.43 12.48 -14.16
N TYR A 219 -8.46 11.34 -14.84
CA TYR A 219 -9.66 10.52 -14.91
C TYR A 219 -9.82 9.67 -13.62
N PRO A 220 -10.94 9.80 -12.87
CA PRO A 220 -11.10 9.10 -11.61
C PRO A 220 -11.60 7.67 -11.78
N TYR A 221 -10.90 6.72 -11.15
CA TYR A 221 -11.29 5.34 -10.95
C TYR A 221 -11.50 5.08 -9.46
N THR A 222 -12.73 4.89 -9.02
CA THR A 222 -13.02 4.58 -7.61
C THR A 222 -13.04 3.08 -7.40
N ILE A 223 -12.04 2.54 -6.72
CA ILE A 223 -11.95 1.13 -6.35
C ILE A 223 -13.11 0.78 -5.42
N GLN A 224 -13.94 -0.16 -5.85
CA GLN A 224 -15.03 -0.70 -5.04
C GLN A 224 -14.52 -1.79 -4.10
N GLY A 225 -15.23 -1.99 -3.00
CA GLY A 225 -15.06 -3.19 -2.19
C GLY A 225 -15.44 -4.45 -2.99
N LEU A 226 -14.95 -5.60 -2.52
CA LEU A 226 -15.28 -6.92 -3.04
C LEU A 226 -16.79 -7.16 -2.95
N SER A 227 -17.41 -7.33 -4.11
CA SER A 227 -18.77 -7.80 -4.24
C SER A 227 -18.92 -9.22 -3.67
N ASN A 228 -20.16 -9.61 -3.37
CA ASN A 228 -20.45 -10.96 -2.87
C ASN A 228 -19.88 -12.06 -3.78
N ALA A 229 -19.86 -11.83 -5.10
CA ALA A 229 -19.32 -12.77 -6.07
C ALA A 229 -17.79 -12.85 -6.07
N GLU A 230 -17.10 -11.76 -5.70
CA GLU A 230 -15.63 -11.67 -5.70
C GLU A 230 -14.99 -12.21 -4.41
N ARG A 231 -15.71 -12.18 -3.28
CA ARG A 231 -15.15 -12.55 -1.96
C ARG A 231 -14.65 -13.99 -1.89
N GLN A 232 -15.43 -14.95 -2.38
CA GLN A 232 -15.04 -16.37 -2.30
C GLN A 232 -13.88 -16.71 -3.25
N PRO A 233 -13.86 -16.27 -4.52
CA PRO A 233 -12.69 -16.37 -5.38
C PRO A 233 -11.44 -15.74 -4.76
N PHE A 234 -11.56 -14.53 -4.21
CA PHE A 234 -10.47 -13.83 -3.53
C PHE A 234 -9.86 -14.66 -2.38
N LEU A 235 -10.72 -15.26 -1.54
CA LEU A 235 -10.27 -16.12 -0.43
C LEU A 235 -9.60 -17.40 -0.92
N GLN A 236 -10.16 -18.07 -1.92
CA GLN A 236 -9.56 -19.27 -2.51
C GLN A 236 -8.20 -18.98 -3.12
N GLN A 237 -8.11 -17.90 -3.91
CA GLN A 237 -6.87 -17.43 -4.52
C GLN A 237 -5.81 -17.15 -3.46
N THR A 238 -6.17 -16.38 -2.42
CA THR A 238 -5.26 -16.05 -1.32
C THR A 238 -4.82 -17.29 -0.54
N ILE A 239 -5.73 -18.19 -0.18
CA ILE A 239 -5.40 -19.45 0.51
C ILE A 239 -4.45 -20.29 -0.33
N LYS A 240 -4.73 -20.43 -1.63
CA LYS A 240 -3.89 -21.18 -2.56
C LYS A 240 -2.47 -20.61 -2.59
N ALA A 241 -2.34 -19.29 -2.71
CA ALA A 241 -1.05 -18.62 -2.76
C ALA A 241 -0.25 -18.81 -1.46
N LEU A 242 -0.90 -18.67 -0.31
CA LEU A 242 -0.27 -18.85 0.99
C LEU A 242 0.02 -20.31 1.35
N SER A 243 -0.70 -21.24 0.72
CA SER A 243 -0.52 -22.68 0.93
C SER A 243 0.54 -23.29 0.00
N LYS A 244 1.27 -22.53 -0.83
CA LYS A 244 2.27 -23.09 -1.76
C LYS A 244 3.35 -23.96 -1.09
N ASN A 245 3.54 -23.86 0.24
CA ASN A 245 4.43 -24.74 1.02
C ASN A 245 3.71 -25.90 1.75
N ASN A 246 2.39 -25.99 1.68
CA ASN A 246 1.58 -27.04 2.30
C ASN A 246 0.73 -27.76 1.23
N THR A 247 0.97 -29.05 1.06
CA THR A 247 0.31 -30.03 0.16
C THR A 247 -1.20 -30.21 0.39
N SER A 248 -1.94 -29.22 0.87
CA SER A 248 -3.36 -29.35 1.12
C SER A 248 -4.15 -29.23 -0.18
N THR A 249 -4.62 -30.37 -0.69
CA THR A 249 -5.57 -30.57 -1.79
C THR A 249 -6.95 -29.94 -1.59
N ASN A 250 -7.14 -29.13 -0.54
CA ASN A 250 -8.46 -28.71 -0.09
C ASN A 250 -8.61 -27.20 0.14
N VAL A 251 -8.17 -26.40 -0.83
CA VAL A 251 -8.30 -24.93 -0.81
C VAL A 251 -9.76 -24.50 -0.68
N THR A 252 -10.66 -25.15 -1.41
CA THR A 252 -12.09 -24.81 -1.42
C THR A 252 -12.74 -25.04 -0.07
N GLU A 253 -12.55 -26.19 0.57
CA GLU A 253 -13.11 -26.43 1.91
C GLU A 253 -12.51 -25.48 2.94
N LYS A 254 -11.19 -25.24 2.89
CA LYS A 254 -10.55 -24.26 3.78
C LYS A 254 -11.15 -22.87 3.63
N ALA A 255 -11.39 -22.42 2.40
CA ALA A 255 -12.03 -21.13 2.12
C ALA A 255 -13.46 -21.08 2.68
N THR A 256 -14.25 -22.15 2.47
CA THR A 256 -15.62 -22.27 2.97
C THR A 256 -15.65 -22.27 4.50
N VAL A 257 -14.83 -23.09 5.16
CA VAL A 257 -14.74 -23.17 6.63
C VAL A 257 -14.31 -21.83 7.23
N PHE A 258 -13.32 -21.16 6.62
CA PHE A 258 -12.93 -19.82 7.03
C PHE A 258 -14.09 -18.83 6.90
N TRP A 259 -14.78 -18.83 5.76
CA TRP A 259 -15.90 -17.93 5.48
C TRP A 259 -17.03 -18.11 6.50
N GLU A 260 -17.42 -19.35 6.80
CA GLU A 260 -18.43 -19.63 7.81
C GLU A 260 -18.03 -19.13 9.21
N LYS A 261 -16.77 -19.33 9.60
CA LYS A 261 -16.25 -18.83 10.88
C LYS A 261 -16.25 -17.30 10.91
N LEU A 262 -15.85 -16.65 9.82
CA LEU A 262 -15.86 -15.18 9.69
C LEU A 262 -17.29 -14.64 9.80
N GLN A 263 -18.25 -15.24 9.10
CA GLN A 263 -19.65 -14.83 9.15
C GLN A 263 -20.24 -14.93 10.57
N ARG A 264 -19.88 -15.96 11.34
CA ARG A 264 -20.30 -16.06 12.76
C ARG A 264 -19.76 -14.88 13.59
N VAL A 265 -18.49 -14.52 13.42
CA VAL A 265 -17.87 -13.38 14.11
C VAL A 265 -18.53 -12.06 13.70
N LEU A 266 -18.77 -11.85 12.41
CA LEU A 266 -19.42 -10.64 11.91
C LEU A 266 -20.87 -10.52 12.40
N HIS A 267 -21.64 -11.61 12.41
CA HIS A 267 -22.99 -11.61 12.98
C HIS A 267 -23.00 -11.30 14.48
N GLN A 268 -22.07 -11.86 15.24
CA GLN A 268 -21.95 -11.56 16.67
C GLN A 268 -21.59 -10.08 16.90
N ARG A 269 -20.69 -9.52 16.09
CA ARG A 269 -20.34 -8.10 16.10
C ARG A 269 -21.55 -7.21 15.80
N ILE A 270 -22.35 -7.53 14.78
CA ILE A 270 -23.57 -6.77 14.42
C ILE A 270 -24.59 -6.84 15.57
N ARG A 271 -24.75 -8.00 16.22
CA ARG A 271 -25.61 -8.13 17.41
C ARG A 271 -25.15 -7.23 18.56
N ASN A 272 -23.84 -7.15 18.80
CA ASN A 272 -23.28 -6.38 19.91
C ASN A 272 -23.24 -4.87 19.65
N ARG A 273 -23.04 -4.43 18.40
CA ARG A 273 -22.88 -3.00 18.04
C ARG A 273 -24.11 -2.40 17.35
N GLY A 274 -25.13 -3.21 17.06
CA GLY A 274 -26.32 -2.78 16.35
C GLY A 274 -26.08 -2.48 14.87
N LYS A 275 -27.06 -1.81 14.25
CA LYS A 275 -27.13 -1.55 12.80
C LYS A 275 -26.02 -0.64 12.24
N HIS A 276 -25.23 -0.01 13.10
CA HIS A 276 -24.13 0.89 12.70
C HIS A 276 -22.77 0.20 12.60
N ALA A 277 -22.71 -1.13 12.80
CA ALA A 277 -21.47 -1.86 12.63
C ALA A 277 -21.00 -1.75 11.16
N PRO A 278 -19.77 -1.26 10.89
CA PRO A 278 -19.29 -1.15 9.51
C PRO A 278 -19.06 -2.54 8.93
N ILE A 279 -19.43 -2.69 7.66
CA ILE A 279 -19.18 -3.85 6.81
C ILE A 279 -17.66 -3.96 6.64
N LEU A 280 -17.10 -5.13 6.90
CA LEU A 280 -15.65 -5.37 6.82
C LEU A 280 -15.28 -6.40 5.75
N GLU A 281 -16.22 -7.25 5.39
CA GLU A 281 -16.04 -8.38 4.50
C GLU A 281 -16.01 -8.00 3.02
N ASP A 282 -16.33 -6.75 2.67
CA ASP A 282 -16.11 -6.19 1.33
C ASP A 282 -14.69 -5.61 1.18
N ASN A 283 -13.93 -5.46 2.25
CA ASN A 283 -12.64 -4.79 2.20
C ASN A 283 -11.50 -5.81 2.13
N PRO A 284 -10.67 -5.79 1.06
CA PRO A 284 -9.58 -6.74 0.87
C PRO A 284 -8.58 -6.78 2.03
N LEU A 285 -8.21 -5.62 2.59
CA LEU A 285 -7.26 -5.55 3.72
C LEU A 285 -7.80 -6.29 4.94
N PHE A 286 -9.09 -6.09 5.25
CA PHE A 286 -9.74 -6.80 6.35
C PHE A 286 -9.75 -8.31 6.10
N LEU A 287 -10.23 -8.76 4.93
CA LEU A 287 -10.26 -10.18 4.60
C LEU A 287 -8.88 -10.84 4.65
N HIS A 288 -7.85 -10.20 4.09
CA HIS A 288 -6.46 -10.67 4.22
C HIS A 288 -6.05 -10.79 5.68
N THR A 289 -6.33 -9.77 6.49
CA THR A 289 -5.98 -9.76 7.92
C THR A 289 -6.67 -10.91 8.68
N PHE A 290 -7.97 -11.11 8.47
CA PHE A 290 -8.72 -12.21 9.05
C PHE A 290 -8.16 -13.57 8.62
N LEU A 291 -7.82 -13.71 7.34
CA LEU A 291 -7.32 -14.95 6.78
C LEU A 291 -5.92 -15.28 7.31
N SER A 292 -5.01 -14.30 7.35
CA SER A 292 -3.68 -14.46 7.96
C SER A 292 -3.80 -14.94 9.40
N LEU A 293 -4.74 -14.40 10.18
CA LEU A 293 -4.99 -14.87 11.54
C LEU A 293 -5.50 -16.30 11.61
N TYR A 294 -6.49 -16.61 10.77
CA TYR A 294 -7.09 -17.93 10.71
C TYR A 294 -6.03 -19.00 10.48
N LEU A 295 -5.17 -18.78 9.48
CA LEU A 295 -4.10 -19.70 9.11
C LEU A 295 -3.03 -19.87 10.20
N ASN A 296 -2.91 -18.92 11.14
CA ASN A 296 -1.90 -18.94 12.21
C ASN A 296 -2.37 -19.53 13.54
N THR A 297 -3.67 -19.46 13.82
CA THR A 297 -4.18 -19.74 15.17
C THR A 297 -5.26 -20.82 15.18
N ASP A 298 -5.76 -21.22 14.01
CA ASP A 298 -6.97 -22.03 13.80
C ASP A 298 -8.23 -21.52 14.54
N ASN A 299 -8.12 -20.37 15.20
CA ASN A 299 -9.06 -19.90 16.20
C ASN A 299 -9.36 -18.42 16.04
N LEU A 300 -10.38 -18.15 15.22
CA LEU A 300 -10.94 -16.83 15.06
C LEU A 300 -11.67 -16.30 16.31
N ARG A 301 -11.87 -17.09 17.39
CA ARG A 301 -12.57 -16.60 18.60
C ARG A 301 -11.83 -15.50 19.37
N ARG A 302 -10.53 -15.29 19.11
CA ARG A 302 -9.79 -14.15 19.67
C ARG A 302 -10.24 -12.79 19.07
N PHE A 303 -11.10 -12.77 18.04
CA PHE A 303 -11.63 -11.55 17.41
C PHE A 303 -12.69 -10.79 18.19
N ASP A 304 -13.32 -11.39 19.21
CA ASP A 304 -14.30 -10.65 20.03
C ASP A 304 -13.66 -9.44 20.72
N ARG A 305 -12.32 -9.42 20.82
CA ARG A 305 -11.54 -8.26 21.23
C ARG A 305 -11.11 -7.48 20.00
N PHE A 306 -11.73 -6.33 19.79
CA PHE A 306 -11.39 -5.31 18.78
C PHE A 306 -9.87 -4.98 18.74
N ASP A 307 -9.20 -5.25 19.85
CA ASP A 307 -7.77 -5.18 20.07
C ASP A 307 -6.94 -6.06 19.13
N ALA A 308 -7.40 -7.25 18.74
CA ALA A 308 -6.66 -8.15 17.84
C ALA A 308 -6.64 -7.61 16.39
N LEU A 309 -7.75 -7.01 15.96
CA LEU A 309 -7.86 -6.37 14.65
C LEU A 309 -7.07 -5.05 14.63
N THR A 310 -7.14 -4.27 15.71
CA THR A 310 -6.33 -3.06 15.89
C THR A 310 -4.85 -3.41 15.89
N TYR A 311 -4.45 -4.43 16.65
CA TYR A 311 -3.09 -4.97 16.69
C TYR A 311 -2.61 -5.35 15.28
N LEU A 312 -3.42 -6.02 14.47
CA LEU A 312 -2.99 -6.43 13.13
C LEU A 312 -3.08 -5.36 12.06
N LEU A 313 -4.07 -4.46 12.13
CA LEU A 313 -4.10 -3.29 11.27
C LEU A 313 -2.87 -2.43 11.53
N ILE A 314 -2.46 -2.28 12.79
CA ILE A 314 -1.21 -1.62 13.14
C ILE A 314 -0.02 -2.41 12.57
N LEU A 315 0.03 -3.73 12.72
CA LEU A 315 1.11 -4.52 12.11
C LEU A 315 1.12 -4.52 10.57
N ALA A 316 -0.03 -4.34 9.92
CA ALA A 316 -0.18 -4.34 8.46
C ALA A 316 -0.04 -2.93 7.84
N SER A 317 -0.30 -1.87 8.60
CA SER A 317 -0.19 -0.47 8.15
C SER A 317 1.21 0.12 8.34
N TYR A 318 2.11 -0.57 9.06
CA TYR A 318 3.48 -0.12 9.26
C TYR A 318 4.34 -0.61 8.08
N HIS A 319 4.65 0.33 7.18
CA HIS A 319 5.50 0.12 6.00
C HIS A 319 6.97 -0.27 6.35
N TRP A 320 7.64 -0.82 5.33
CA TRP A 320 8.73 -1.80 5.39
C TRP A 320 10.18 -1.30 5.62
N HIS A 321 10.45 -0.03 5.91
CA HIS A 321 11.84 0.48 5.80
C HIS A 321 12.41 1.29 6.96
N ASP A 322 11.78 1.27 8.15
CA ASP A 322 12.28 2.07 9.27
C ASP A 322 12.84 1.19 10.41
N PRO A 323 14.16 1.20 10.66
CA PRO A 323 14.77 0.49 11.79
C PRO A 323 14.26 0.97 13.15
N THR A 324 13.79 2.22 13.28
CA THR A 324 13.17 2.76 14.49
C THR A 324 11.84 2.05 14.79
N LYS A 325 11.14 1.55 13.76
CA LYS A 325 9.85 0.83 13.85
C LYS A 325 10.00 -0.67 14.17
N LEU A 326 11.22 -1.22 14.05
CA LEU A 326 11.59 -2.56 14.56
C LEU A 326 11.77 -2.59 16.09
N LYS A 327 12.13 -1.45 16.72
CA LYS A 327 12.33 -1.35 18.19
C LYS A 327 11.08 -1.76 18.98
N ILE A 328 9.90 -1.46 18.43
CA ILE A 328 8.58 -1.80 18.99
C ILE A 328 8.39 -3.33 19.19
N GLN A 329 9.16 -4.18 18.47
CA GLN A 329 9.05 -5.65 18.55
C GLN A 329 9.64 -6.26 19.84
N GLY A 330 10.60 -5.61 20.50
CA GLY A 330 11.25 -6.15 21.71
C GLY A 330 10.34 -6.23 22.95
N PHE A 331 9.15 -5.62 22.88
CA PHE A 331 8.27 -5.39 24.02
C PHE A 331 7.23 -6.50 24.29
N ILE A 332 7.18 -7.53 23.43
CA ILE A 332 6.18 -8.61 23.43
C ILE A 332 6.17 -9.46 24.72
N GLY A 333 7.21 -9.37 25.56
CA GLY A 333 7.28 -10.07 26.85
C GLY A 333 6.44 -9.48 27.98
N SER A 334 5.79 -8.33 27.81
CA SER A 334 5.33 -7.50 28.94
C SER A 334 3.82 -7.23 29.04
N GLY A 335 3.00 -8.05 28.37
CA GLY A 335 1.54 -7.99 28.43
C GLY A 335 0.95 -7.28 27.22
N VAL A 336 0.24 -8.04 26.39
CA VAL A 336 -0.35 -7.60 25.11
C VAL A 336 -1.26 -6.37 25.29
N ASP A 337 -1.98 -6.28 26.41
CA ASP A 337 -2.93 -5.20 26.71
C ASP A 337 -2.23 -3.84 26.95
N THR A 338 -1.04 -3.83 27.54
CA THR A 338 -0.27 -2.60 27.75
C THR A 338 0.27 -2.06 26.42
N TYR A 339 0.73 -2.95 25.56
CA TYR A 339 1.21 -2.62 24.23
C TYR A 339 0.10 -2.07 23.31
N ILE A 340 -1.08 -2.70 23.33
CA ILE A 340 -2.26 -2.17 22.62
C ILE A 340 -2.63 -0.79 23.15
N GLY A 341 -2.59 -0.57 24.47
CA GLY A 341 -2.84 0.75 25.04
C GLY A 341 -1.84 1.81 24.57
N ILE A 342 -0.55 1.48 24.50
CA ILE A 342 0.49 2.36 23.96
C ILE A 342 0.19 2.71 22.50
N LEU A 343 -0.09 1.71 21.67
CA LEU A 343 -0.36 1.94 20.26
C LEU A 343 -1.66 2.70 20.01
N GLN A 344 -2.70 2.45 20.80
CA GLN A 344 -3.95 3.22 20.75
C GLN A 344 -3.70 4.68 21.13
N LYS A 345 -2.88 4.93 22.15
CA LYS A 345 -2.48 6.28 22.53
C LYS A 345 -1.69 6.96 21.41
N ILE A 346 -0.68 6.28 20.86
CA ILE A 346 0.10 6.79 19.72
C ILE A 346 -0.82 7.11 18.54
N ALA A 347 -1.70 6.18 18.16
CA ALA A 347 -2.60 6.39 17.03
C ALA A 347 -3.62 7.51 17.27
N PHE A 348 -4.10 7.65 18.51
CA PHE A 348 -5.00 8.73 18.91
C PHE A 348 -4.29 10.08 18.84
N GLU A 349 -3.13 10.20 19.45
CA GLU A 349 -2.37 11.45 19.49
C GLU A 349 -1.81 11.83 18.11
N SER A 350 -1.33 10.87 17.31
CA SER A 350 -0.85 11.15 15.95
C SER A 350 -1.99 11.61 15.04
N TYR A 351 -3.21 11.11 15.27
CA TYR A 351 -4.40 11.54 14.54
C TYR A 351 -4.82 12.96 14.89
N PHE A 352 -4.68 13.37 16.15
CA PHE A 352 -5.10 14.69 16.61
C PHE A 352 -4.02 15.77 16.47
N GLN A 353 -2.75 15.41 16.55
CA GLN A 353 -1.64 16.38 16.51
C GLN A 353 -1.03 16.53 15.11
N GLU A 354 -1.36 15.65 14.16
CA GLU A 354 -0.76 15.60 12.80
C GLU A 354 0.78 15.55 12.80
N GLU A 355 1.39 15.24 13.94
CA GLU A 355 2.85 15.15 14.11
C GLU A 355 3.36 13.80 13.60
N GLU A 356 4.49 13.82 12.88
CA GLU A 356 5.19 12.63 12.46
C GLU A 356 5.67 11.83 13.68
N ILE A 357 5.52 10.51 13.62
CA ILE A 357 5.94 9.62 14.71
C ILE A 357 7.47 9.53 14.74
N THR A 358 8.09 10.47 15.45
CA THR A 358 9.53 10.48 15.72
C THR A 358 9.84 9.93 17.11
N GLU A 359 11.07 9.50 17.35
CA GLU A 359 11.50 9.04 18.68
C GLU A 359 11.30 10.12 19.79
N PRO A 360 11.67 11.41 19.58
CA PRO A 360 11.37 12.48 20.54
C PRO A 360 9.87 12.67 20.79
N TRP A 361 9.06 12.55 19.75
CA TRP A 361 7.61 12.68 19.86
C TRP A 361 6.99 11.52 20.67
N LEU A 362 7.39 10.28 20.36
CA LEU A 362 7.01 9.08 21.10
C LEU A 362 7.31 9.23 22.59
N LEU A 363 8.49 9.76 22.93
CA LEU A 363 8.88 9.99 24.32
C LEU A 363 7.98 11.00 25.00
N LYS A 364 7.72 12.15 24.35
CA LYS A 364 6.81 13.18 24.86
C LYS A 364 5.42 12.59 25.17
N ILE A 365 4.87 11.79 24.26
CA ILE A 365 3.54 11.16 24.39
C ILE A 365 3.49 10.13 25.53
N LEU A 366 4.54 9.31 25.65
CA LEU A 366 4.62 8.28 26.68
C LEU A 366 4.89 8.90 28.07
N GLN A 367 5.60 10.02 28.13
CA GLN A 367 5.88 10.79 29.36
C GLN A 367 4.69 11.65 29.81
N GLN A 368 3.76 12.02 28.92
CA GLN A 368 2.56 12.79 29.26
C GLN A 368 1.64 12.12 30.29
N ASP A 369 1.77 10.80 30.54
CA ASP A 369 1.06 10.12 31.63
C ASP A 369 1.71 10.30 33.01
N GLY A 370 2.73 11.16 33.12
CA GLY A 370 3.39 11.57 34.37
C GLY A 370 4.49 10.61 34.85
N GLU A 371 5.30 11.06 35.81
CA GLU A 371 6.24 10.21 36.56
C GLU A 371 5.44 9.16 37.34
N GLY A 372 5.56 7.89 36.95
CA GLY A 372 4.74 6.78 37.48
C GLY A 372 3.49 6.44 36.66
N GLY A 373 3.31 7.05 35.48
CA GLY A 373 2.23 6.73 34.55
C GLY A 373 2.25 5.27 34.07
N ARG A 374 1.11 4.78 33.58
CA ARG A 374 0.90 3.39 33.12
C ARG A 374 1.98 2.89 32.16
N TYR A 375 2.62 3.79 31.41
CA TYR A 375 3.64 3.48 30.42
C TYR A 375 5.08 3.83 30.84
N ALA A 376 5.27 4.48 32.00
CA ALA A 376 6.58 4.90 32.50
C ALA A 376 7.63 3.76 32.59
N PRO A 377 7.29 2.53 33.02
CA PRO A 377 8.24 1.42 33.06
C PRO A 377 8.74 0.95 31.68
N TYR A 378 8.10 1.40 30.61
CA TYR A 378 8.41 1.02 29.24
C TYR A 378 9.25 2.08 28.51
N ILE A 379 9.29 3.32 29.01
CA ILE A 379 9.99 4.46 28.40
C ILE A 379 11.50 4.20 28.32
N GLU A 380 12.13 3.74 29.40
CA GLU A 380 13.56 3.40 29.41
C GLU A 380 13.91 2.27 28.44
N ARG A 381 12.99 1.32 28.22
CA ARG A 381 13.17 0.26 27.23
C ARG A 381 13.03 0.75 25.79
N PHE A 382 12.29 1.83 25.54
CA PHE A 382 12.21 2.48 24.21
C PHE A 382 13.49 3.24 23.87
N LEU A 383 14.21 3.73 24.89
CA LEU A 383 15.40 4.60 24.76
C LEU A 383 16.73 3.86 24.55
N HIS A 384 16.83 2.57 24.88
CA HIS A 384 18.11 1.87 25.04
C HIS A 384 18.37 0.70 24.07
N VAL A 385 17.79 0.69 22.86
CA VAL A 385 18.16 -0.27 21.79
C VAL A 385 18.39 0.42 20.46
#